data_AF-A0A2V9XP17-F1
#
_entry.id   AF-A0A2V9XP17-F1
#
_cell.length_a   1.000
_cell.length_b   1.000
_cell.length_c   1.000
_cell.angle_alpha   90.00
_cell.angle_beta   90.00
_cell.angle_gamma   90.00
#
_symmetry.space_group_name_H-M   'P 1'
#
loop_
_entity.id
_entity.type
_entity.pdbx_description
1 polymer ?
#
loop_
_entity_poly.entity_id
_entity_poly.type
_entity_poly.pdbx_seq_one_letter_code
_entity_poly.pdbx_strand_id
1 'polypeptide(L)' 'MRFIGGGHKRKLRIIDFKRDKTGIPATVTTIEYDPNRSSRIALLAYADGEKRYIL' A
#
# COMPACT_ATOMS: atom_id res chain seq x y z
N MET A 1 8.02 -22.80 -11.08
CA MET A 1 7.08 -23.13 -9.97
C MET A 1 5.79 -23.66 -10.58
N ARG A 2 5.34 -24.88 -10.27
CA ARG A 2 4.21 -25.59 -10.94
C ARG A 2 2.91 -25.63 -10.11
N PHE A 3 2.82 -24.85 -9.02
CA PHE A 3 1.71 -24.89 -8.05
C PHE A 3 0.82 -23.63 -8.05
N ILE A 4 0.87 -22.83 -9.10
CA ILE A 4 0.06 -21.61 -9.20
C ILE A 4 -0.99 -21.87 -10.26
N GLY A 5 -2.23 -22.04 -9.84
CA GLY A 5 -3.38 -22.30 -10.72
C GLY A 5 -4.65 -21.73 -10.11
N GLY A 6 -5.43 -21.03 -10.93
CA GLY A 6 -6.67 -20.38 -10.49
C GLY A 6 -6.46 -19.20 -9.52
N GLY A 7 -7.57 -18.59 -9.10
CA GLY A 7 -7.61 -17.49 -8.14
C GLY A 7 -8.56 -16.36 -8.53
N HIS A 8 -9.06 -15.63 -7.54
CA HIS A 8 -9.87 -14.43 -7.76
C HIS A 8 -9.01 -13.31 -8.37
N LYS A 9 -9.60 -12.50 -9.26
CA LYS A 9 -8.93 -11.32 -9.83
C LYS A 9 -8.53 -10.37 -8.69
N ARG A 10 -7.25 -10.00 -8.65
CA ARG A 10 -6.69 -9.08 -7.63
C ARG A 10 -6.37 -7.76 -8.30
N LYS A 11 -6.75 -6.65 -7.66
CA LYS A 11 -6.33 -5.31 -8.11
C LYS A 11 -4.96 -5.03 -7.50
N LEU A 12 -4.01 -4.58 -8.30
CA LEU A 12 -2.71 -4.16 -7.82
C LEU A 12 -2.85 -2.82 -7.08
N ARG A 13 -2.34 -2.76 -5.86
CA ARG A 13 -2.20 -1.50 -5.11
C ARG A 13 -0.76 -1.02 -5.19
N ILE A 14 -0.59 0.20 -5.70
CA ILE A 14 0.71 0.87 -5.80
C ILE A 14 1.12 1.29 -4.39
N ILE A 15 2.16 0.65 -3.86
CA ILE A 15 2.78 1.02 -2.58
C ILE A 15 4.00 1.88 -2.87
N ASP A 16 4.18 2.90 -2.05
CA ASP A 16 5.45 3.59 -1.93
C ASP A 16 6.42 2.81 -1.02
N PHE A 17 7.22 1.94 -1.64
CA PHE A 17 8.30 1.22 -0.94
C PHE A 17 9.55 2.09 -0.72
N LYS A 18 9.72 3.15 -1.53
CA LYS A 18 10.93 3.98 -1.49
C LYS A 18 10.86 5.01 -0.36
N ARG A 19 9.64 5.46 0.00
CA ARG A 19 9.39 6.49 1.03
C ARG A 19 10.30 7.70 0.82
N ASP A 20 10.34 8.19 -0.42
CA ASP A 20 11.23 9.26 -0.85
C ASP A 20 10.83 10.65 -0.31
N LYS A 21 9.59 10.81 0.15
CA LYS A 21 9.10 11.99 0.85
C LYS A 21 9.66 12.06 2.28
N THR A 22 10.89 12.55 2.39
CA THR A 22 11.54 12.85 3.67
C THR A 22 11.21 14.28 4.11
N GLY A 23 10.92 14.47 5.40
CA GLY A 23 10.65 15.79 5.98
C GLY A 23 9.19 16.29 5.86
N ILE A 24 8.31 15.56 5.19
CA ILE A 24 6.88 15.91 5.10
C ILE A 24 6.10 15.05 6.10
N PRO A 25 5.41 15.66 7.09
CA PRO A 25 4.60 14.90 8.02
C PRO A 25 3.40 14.30 7.30
N ALA A 26 3.03 13.10 7.72
CA ALA A 26 1.88 12.38 7.18
C ALA A 26 1.09 11.74 8.31
N THR A 27 -0.22 11.67 8.12
CA THR A 27 -1.16 11.05 9.06
C THR A 27 -1.71 9.75 8.45
N VAL A 28 -1.78 8.69 9.26
CA VAL A 28 -2.42 7.45 8.85
C VAL A 28 -3.93 7.65 8.84
N THR A 29 -4.55 7.49 7.66
CA THR A 29 -6.00 7.67 7.48
C THR A 29 -6.74 6.35 7.71
N THR A 30 -6.30 5.27 7.08
CA THR A 30 -6.94 3.95 7.15
C THR A 30 -5.91 2.83 7.11
N ILE A 31 -6.27 1.68 7.66
CA ILE A 31 -5.52 0.43 7.55
C ILE A 31 -6.39 -0.55 6.75
N GLU A 32 -5.85 -1.06 5.65
CA GLU A 32 -6.57 -1.86 4.67
C GLU A 32 -5.89 -3.19 4.40
N TYR A 33 -6.70 -4.18 4.01
CA TYR A 33 -6.19 -5.44 3.49
C TYR A 33 -5.82 -5.31 2.01
N ASP A 34 -4.68 -5.87 1.62
CA ASP A 34 -4.29 -5.99 0.22
C ASP A 34 -4.16 -7.47 -0.18
N PRO A 35 -4.94 -7.95 -1.17
CA PRO A 35 -4.93 -9.35 -1.56
C PRO A 35 -3.64 -9.81 -2.25
N ASN A 36 -2.71 -8.90 -2.58
CA ASN A 36 -1.45 -9.24 -3.24
C ASN A 36 -0.31 -9.48 -2.24
N ARG A 37 -0.55 -9.34 -0.93
CA ARG A 37 0.44 -9.54 0.14
C ARG A 37 -0.21 -10.03 1.43
N SER A 38 0.59 -10.54 2.35
CA SER A 38 0.10 -11.02 3.65
C SER A 38 -0.11 -9.90 4.67
N SER A 39 0.69 -8.83 4.58
CA SER A 39 0.63 -7.68 5.47
C SER A 39 -0.53 -6.74 5.14
N ARG A 40 -1.08 -6.10 6.17
CA ARG A 40 -1.99 -4.95 5.98
C ARG A 40 -1.18 -3.75 5.49
N ILE A 41 -1.85 -2.86 4.76
CA ILE A 41 -1.27 -1.60 4.31
C ILE A 41 -1.96 -0.42 4.98
N ALA A 42 -1.22 0.66 5.18
CA ALA A 42 -1.75 1.90 5.69
C ALA A 42 -1.85 2.93 4.55
N LEU A 43 -2.97 3.66 4.51
CA LEU A 43 -3.11 4.85 3.67
C LEU A 43 -2.58 6.06 4.44
N LEU A 44 -1.48 6.64 3.98
CA LEU A 44 -0.97 7.92 4.48
C LEU A 44 -1.59 9.08 3.71
N ALA A 45 -2.00 10.10 4.43
CA ALA A 45 -2.26 11.43 3.90
C ALA A 45 -1.11 12.36 4.32
N TYR A 46 -0.35 12.85 3.35
CA TYR A 46 0.72 13.81 3.55
C TYR A 46 0.14 15.23 3.69
N ALA A 47 0.88 16.10 4.39
CA ALA A 47 0.50 17.49 4.56
C ALA A 47 0.41 18.29 3.24
N ASP A 48 1.06 17.82 2.18
CA ASP A 48 0.98 18.39 0.83
C ASP A 48 -0.26 17.94 0.03
N GLY A 49 -1.12 17.10 0.64
CA GLY A 49 -2.35 16.61 0.04
C GLY A 49 -2.20 15.30 -0.73
N GLU A 50 -0.99 14.78 -0.91
CA GLU A 50 -0.81 13.46 -1.54
C GLU A 50 -1.21 12.32 -0.61
N LYS A 51 -1.74 11.26 -1.22
CA LYS A 51 -2.04 10.01 -0.52
C LYS A 51 -1.20 8.88 -1.07
N ARG A 52 -0.56 8.11 -0.18
CA ARG A 52 0.26 6.96 -0.57
C ARG A 52 -0.02 5.78 0.35
N TYR A 53 0.03 4.58 -0.22
CA TYR A 53 0.01 3.36 0.59
C TYR A 53 1.41 3.01 1.06
N ILE A 54 1.53 2.59 2.31
CA ILE A 54 2.74 2.03 2.89
C ILE A 54 2.45 0.67 3.52
N LEU A 55 3.52 -0.07 3.79
CA LEU A 55 3.53 -1.18 4.74
C LEU A 55 3.72 -0.68 6.17
#